data_AF-A0A959XLB9-F1
#
_entry.id   AF-A0A959XLB9-F1
#
_cell.length_a   1.000
_cell.length_b   1.000
_cell.length_c   1.000
_cell.angle_alpha   90.00
_cell.angle_beta   90.00
_cell.angle_gamma   90.00
#
_symmetry.space_group_name_H-M   'P 1'
#
loop_
_entity.id
_entity.type
_entity.pdbx_description
1 polymer ?
#
loop_
_entity_poly.entity_id
_entity_poly.type
_entity_poly.pdbx_seq_one_letter_code
_entity_poly.pdbx_strand_id
1 'polypeptide(L)'
;DSFKGVVDLVYYRAMVWNEDDHGMTFKEVEIPADMKEEVDEWREKLLESVAEFDDTLMEKYFEDPNSIAEDEIIAALRQACVANKVIPMLCGSAFKNKGVQTMLDYVMELMPSPLDMDNIKGTDPDTEETISRKPDASEPFAALAFKIATDPFVGRLCFFRAYSGRLDAGSYVFNMRTQKKERIS
;
A
#
# COMPACT_ATOMS: atom_id res chain seq x y z
N ASP A 1 1.91 -27.06 12.28
CA ASP A 1 1.94 -27.61 10.91
C ASP A 1 0.60 -27.77 10.20
N SER A 2 -0.50 -27.24 10.74
CA SER A 2 -1.85 -27.36 10.13
C SER A 2 -2.24 -26.23 9.17
N PHE A 3 -1.45 -25.15 9.04
CA PHE A 3 -1.78 -24.00 8.20
C PHE A 3 -1.69 -24.34 6.70
N LYS A 4 -2.84 -24.34 6.03
CA LYS A 4 -2.96 -24.70 4.60
C LYS A 4 -3.16 -23.50 3.69
N GLY A 5 -3.78 -22.44 4.18
CA GLY A 5 -4.23 -21.33 3.35
C GLY A 5 -4.95 -20.27 4.16
N VAL A 6 -5.62 -19.35 3.46
CA VAL A 6 -6.34 -18.21 4.06
C VAL A 6 -7.73 -18.12 3.44
N VAL A 7 -8.65 -17.47 4.15
CA VAL A 7 -9.95 -17.08 3.60
C VAL A 7 -9.90 -15.58 3.32
N ASP A 8 -10.21 -15.20 2.10
CA ASP A 8 -10.39 -13.81 1.72
C ASP A 8 -11.83 -13.41 2.01
N LEU A 9 -12.00 -12.51 2.98
CA LEU A 9 -13.31 -12.04 3.43
C LEU A 9 -13.94 -11.00 2.50
N VAL A 10 -13.18 -10.37 1.60
CA VAL A 10 -13.72 -9.42 0.61
C VAL A 10 -14.37 -10.22 -0.51
N TYR A 11 -13.61 -11.14 -1.10
CA TYR A 11 -14.06 -11.99 -2.22
C TYR A 11 -14.78 -13.27 -1.78
N TYR A 12 -14.96 -13.47 -0.47
CA TYR A 12 -15.61 -14.63 0.12
C TYR A 12 -15.11 -15.99 -0.40
N ARG A 13 -13.79 -16.18 -0.42
CA ARG A 13 -13.17 -17.38 -1.00
C ARG A 13 -12.05 -17.93 -0.15
N ALA A 14 -11.93 -19.25 -0.06
CA ALA A 14 -10.80 -19.90 0.59
C ALA A 14 -9.71 -20.23 -0.44
N MET A 15 -8.47 -19.88 -0.13
CA MET A 15 -7.32 -20.05 -1.01
C MET A 15 -6.29 -20.97 -0.36
N VAL A 16 -5.95 -22.05 -1.04
CA VAL A 16 -4.91 -23.00 -0.62
C VAL A 16 -3.79 -23.02 -1.64
N TRP A 17 -2.59 -22.64 -1.21
CA TRP A 17 -1.42 -22.58 -2.07
C TRP A 17 -0.81 -23.95 -2.33
N ASN A 18 -0.26 -24.10 -3.53
CA ASN A 18 0.54 -25.24 -3.89
C ASN A 18 1.92 -25.16 -3.20
N GLU A 19 2.32 -26.24 -2.53
CA GLU A 19 3.63 -26.31 -1.87
C GLU A 19 4.75 -26.62 -2.87
N ASP A 20 4.44 -27.31 -3.97
CA ASP A 20 5.42 -27.81 -4.93
C ASP A 20 6.08 -26.70 -5.77
N ASP A 21 5.39 -25.57 -5.94
CA ASP A 21 5.86 -24.43 -6.74
C ASP A 21 6.22 -23.20 -5.89
N HIS A 22 6.43 -23.39 -4.58
CA HIS A 22 6.71 -22.30 -3.64
C HIS A 22 5.62 -21.23 -3.62
N GLY A 23 4.35 -21.62 -3.75
CA GLY A 23 3.21 -20.72 -3.65
C GLY A 23 3.02 -19.82 -4.88
N MET A 24 3.56 -20.22 -6.03
CA MET A 24 3.32 -19.51 -7.30
C MET A 24 1.89 -19.73 -7.79
N THR A 25 1.28 -20.87 -7.45
CA THR A 25 -0.13 -21.12 -7.74
C THR A 25 -0.93 -21.41 -6.46
N PHE A 26 -2.23 -21.14 -6.53
CA PHE A 26 -3.20 -21.52 -5.50
C PHE A 26 -4.44 -22.10 -6.17
N LYS A 27 -5.21 -22.84 -5.37
CA LYS A 27 -6.55 -23.29 -5.73
C LYS A 27 -7.54 -22.60 -4.82
N GLU A 28 -8.60 -22.10 -5.43
CA GLU A 28 -9.80 -21.74 -4.70
C GLU A 28 -10.52 -23.04 -4.28
N VAL A 29 -10.90 -23.09 -3.02
CA VAL A 29 -11.63 -24.22 -2.44
C VAL A 29 -12.86 -23.69 -1.71
N GLU A 30 -13.82 -24.56 -1.45
CA GLU A 30 -14.94 -24.21 -0.57
C GLU A 30 -14.41 -23.88 0.83
N ILE A 31 -15.04 -22.88 1.45
CA ILE A 31 -14.73 -22.50 2.83
C ILE A 31 -15.05 -23.71 3.73
N PRO A 32 -14.09 -24.19 4.54
CA PRO A 32 -14.30 -25.35 5.39
C PRO A 32 -15.52 -25.19 6.29
N ALA A 33 -16.34 -26.24 6.41
CA ALA A 33 -17.60 -26.18 7.15
C ALA A 33 -17.41 -25.85 8.64
N ASP A 34 -16.28 -26.24 9.22
CA ASP A 34 -15.88 -25.95 10.59
C ASP A 34 -15.42 -24.50 10.80
N MET A 35 -15.11 -23.77 9.73
CA MET A 35 -14.75 -22.34 9.77
C MET A 35 -15.89 -21.41 9.33
N LYS A 36 -16.97 -21.95 8.77
CA LYS A 36 -17.99 -21.15 8.11
C LYS A 36 -18.62 -20.10 9.05
N GLU A 37 -18.98 -20.50 10.26
CA GLU A 37 -19.56 -19.57 11.25
C GLU A 37 -18.59 -18.44 11.61
N GLU A 38 -17.31 -18.76 11.81
CA GLU A 38 -16.27 -17.75 12.12
C GLU A 38 -16.03 -16.81 10.93
N VAL A 39 -16.01 -17.35 9.71
CA VAL A 39 -15.86 -16.55 8.48
C VAL A 39 -17.04 -15.60 8.30
N ASP A 40 -18.26 -16.07 8.52
CA ASP A 40 -19.47 -15.25 8.42
C ASP A 40 -19.45 -14.13 9.47
N GLU A 41 -19.07 -14.42 10.71
CA GLU A 41 -18.91 -13.43 11.78
C GLU A 41 -17.88 -12.34 11.41
N TRP A 42 -16.71 -12.73 10.90
CA TRP A 42 -15.68 -11.76 10.53
C TRP A 42 -16.00 -10.99 9.26
N ARG A 43 -16.75 -11.59 8.32
CA ARG A 43 -17.25 -10.87 7.14
C ARG A 43 -18.29 -9.84 7.55
N GLU A 44 -19.21 -10.15 8.46
CA GLU A 44 -20.18 -9.19 8.98
C GLU A 44 -19.47 -7.98 9.61
N LYS A 45 -18.48 -8.22 10.48
CA LYS A 45 -17.65 -7.14 11.07
C LYS A 45 -16.89 -6.31 10.04
N LEU A 46 -16.39 -6.96 8.98
CA LEU A 46 -15.75 -6.26 7.87
C LEU A 46 -16.75 -5.33 7.18
N LEU A 47 -17.93 -5.83 6.81
CA LEU A 47 -18.96 -5.07 6.14
C LEU A 47 -19.47 -3.90 7.00
N GLU A 48 -19.70 -4.15 8.30
CA GLU A 48 -20.05 -3.11 9.27
C GLU A 48 -18.99 -2.00 9.31
N SER A 49 -17.71 -2.38 9.47
CA SER A 49 -16.60 -1.43 9.54
C SER A 49 -16.44 -0.62 8.26
N VAL A 50 -16.74 -1.20 7.10
CA VAL A 50 -16.65 -0.54 5.80
C VAL A 50 -17.86 0.40 5.58
N ALA A 51 -19.04 -0.03 6.00
CA ALA A 51 -20.28 0.74 5.92
C ALA A 51 -20.22 2.03 6.77
N GLU A 52 -19.46 2.05 7.86
CA GLU A 52 -19.24 3.27 8.65
C GLU A 52 -18.55 4.42 7.88
N PHE A 53 -17.88 4.13 6.76
CA PHE A 53 -17.15 5.14 5.99
C PHE A 53 -17.94 5.74 4.82
N ASP A 54 -19.09 5.16 4.47
CA ASP A 54 -19.90 5.61 3.33
C ASP A 54 -21.40 5.41 3.62
N ASP A 55 -22.15 6.51 3.67
CA ASP A 55 -23.59 6.51 3.98
C ASP A 55 -24.39 5.59 3.02
N THR A 56 -23.97 5.46 1.76
CA THR A 56 -24.60 4.58 0.76
C THR A 56 -24.37 3.11 1.12
N LEU A 57 -23.18 2.76 1.58
CA LEU A 57 -22.86 1.41 2.03
C LEU A 57 -23.56 1.08 3.35
N MET A 58 -23.75 2.08 4.21
CA MET A 58 -24.55 1.94 5.43
C MET A 58 -26.01 1.61 5.14
N GLU A 59 -26.65 2.29 4.18
CA GLU A 59 -28.01 1.96 3.74
C GLU A 59 -28.10 0.53 3.21
N LYS A 60 -27.20 0.13 2.30
CA LYS A 60 -27.14 -1.24 1.77
C LYS A 60 -26.94 -2.28 2.86
N TYR A 61 -26.05 -2.01 3.82
CA TYR A 61 -25.78 -2.91 4.94
C TYR A 61 -27.03 -3.17 5.78
N PHE A 62 -27.83 -2.15 6.07
CA PHE A 62 -29.08 -2.33 6.83
C PHE A 62 -30.18 -3.05 6.06
N GLU A 63 -30.19 -2.95 4.73
CA GLU A 63 -31.15 -3.67 3.87
C GLU A 63 -30.75 -5.15 3.69
N ASP A 64 -29.54 -5.38 3.17
CA ASP A 64 -28.94 -6.70 2.99
C ASP A 64 -27.41 -6.55 2.91
N PRO A 65 -26.64 -7.00 3.93
CA PRO A 65 -25.18 -6.94 3.90
C PRO A 65 -24.55 -7.62 2.68
N ASN A 66 -25.20 -8.63 2.10
CA ASN A 66 -24.69 -9.35 0.94
C ASN A 66 -24.89 -8.60 -0.39
N SER A 67 -25.63 -7.48 -0.36
CA SER A 67 -25.83 -6.62 -1.54
C SER A 67 -24.63 -5.72 -1.85
N ILE A 68 -23.68 -5.60 -0.92
CA ILE A 68 -22.45 -4.82 -1.09
C ILE A 68 -21.48 -5.62 -1.97
N ALA A 69 -21.13 -5.07 -3.13
CA ALA A 69 -20.26 -5.73 -4.09
C ALA A 69 -18.78 -5.66 -3.67
N GLU A 70 -17.94 -6.58 -4.15
CA GLU A 70 -16.53 -6.64 -3.71
C GLU A 70 -15.74 -5.38 -4.07
N ASP A 71 -16.03 -4.76 -5.21
CA ASP A 71 -15.42 -3.51 -5.65
C ASP A 71 -15.79 -2.32 -4.75
N GLU A 72 -17.03 -2.29 -4.27
CA GLU A 72 -17.50 -1.31 -3.28
C GLU A 72 -16.76 -1.47 -1.94
N ILE A 73 -16.56 -2.73 -1.50
CA ILE A 73 -15.78 -3.03 -0.29
C ILE A 73 -14.34 -2.54 -0.44
N ILE A 74 -13.67 -2.86 -1.57
CA ILE A 74 -12.29 -2.44 -1.84
C ILE A 74 -12.18 -0.92 -1.89
N ALA A 75 -13.12 -0.24 -2.57
CA ALA A 75 -13.10 1.22 -2.70
C ALA A 75 -13.18 1.91 -1.34
N ALA A 76 -14.11 1.50 -0.49
CA ALA A 76 -14.28 2.06 0.84
C ALA A 76 -13.11 1.69 1.78
N LEU A 77 -12.61 0.44 1.72
CA LEU A 77 -11.39 0.05 2.43
C LEU A 77 -10.18 0.90 2.03
N ARG A 78 -9.99 1.16 0.73
CA ARG A 78 -8.88 1.99 0.24
C ARG A 78 -8.97 3.41 0.81
N GLN A 79 -10.15 4.03 0.74
CA GLN A 79 -10.35 5.37 1.32
C GLN A 79 -10.04 5.39 2.81
N ALA A 80 -10.54 4.41 3.56
CA ALA A 80 -10.30 4.29 5.00
C ALA A 80 -8.82 4.04 5.33
N CYS A 81 -8.10 3.24 4.53
CA CYS A 81 -6.67 2.98 4.67
C CYS A 81 -5.84 4.25 4.41
N VAL A 82 -6.10 4.95 3.31
CA VAL A 82 -5.40 6.20 2.95
C VAL A 82 -5.65 7.28 4.01
N ALA A 83 -6.85 7.35 4.57
CA ALA A 83 -7.19 8.24 5.68
C ALA A 83 -6.63 7.81 7.05
N ASN A 84 -5.91 6.68 7.12
CA ASN A 84 -5.39 6.07 8.36
C ASN A 84 -6.49 5.81 9.42
N LYS A 85 -7.68 5.41 8.98
CA LYS A 85 -8.82 5.12 9.86
C LYS A 85 -9.00 3.63 10.09
N VAL A 86 -8.63 2.81 9.10
CA VAL A 86 -8.67 1.35 9.16
C VAL A 86 -7.28 0.81 8.85
N ILE A 87 -6.89 -0.23 9.59
CA ILE A 87 -5.68 -1.01 9.30
C ILE A 87 -6.14 -2.42 8.92
N PRO A 88 -6.03 -2.82 7.63
CA PRO A 88 -6.48 -4.13 7.20
C PRO A 88 -5.58 -5.21 7.80
N MET A 89 -6.20 -6.18 8.47
CA MET A 89 -5.49 -7.29 9.08
C MET A 89 -5.45 -8.47 8.12
N LEU A 90 -4.25 -8.80 7.65
CA LEU A 90 -4.01 -9.95 6.77
C LEU A 90 -3.20 -11.02 7.50
N CYS A 91 -3.34 -12.27 7.08
CA CYS A 91 -2.60 -13.39 7.65
C CYS A 91 -1.91 -14.22 6.58
N GLY A 92 -0.88 -14.96 6.99
CA GLY A 92 -0.05 -15.75 6.09
C GLY A 92 1.19 -16.29 6.78
N SER A 93 1.99 -17.04 6.04
CA SER A 93 3.28 -17.55 6.47
C SER A 93 4.29 -17.40 5.34
N ALA A 94 5.21 -16.43 5.48
CA ALA A 94 6.30 -16.23 4.54
C ALA A 94 7.22 -17.45 4.46
N PHE A 95 7.53 -18.08 5.59
CA PHE A 95 8.35 -19.29 5.62
C PHE A 95 7.74 -20.46 4.84
N LYS A 96 6.41 -20.57 4.83
CA LYS A 96 5.68 -21.62 4.09
C LYS A 96 5.22 -21.19 2.70
N ASN A 97 5.53 -19.95 2.28
CA ASN A 97 5.10 -19.34 1.02
C ASN A 97 3.58 -19.31 0.80
N LYS A 98 2.81 -19.00 1.87
CA LYS A 98 1.34 -18.99 1.85
C LYS A 98 0.81 -17.64 2.30
N GLY A 99 0.01 -16.94 1.50
CA GLY A 99 -0.67 -15.69 1.87
C GLY A 99 0.12 -14.40 1.68
N VAL A 100 1.43 -14.45 1.46
CA VAL A 100 2.23 -13.24 1.15
C VAL A 100 1.81 -12.64 -0.19
N GLN A 101 1.43 -13.49 -1.14
CA GLN A 101 0.94 -13.14 -2.47
C GLN A 101 -0.33 -12.29 -2.37
N THR A 102 -1.34 -12.77 -1.63
CA THR A 102 -2.57 -12.01 -1.35
C THR A 102 -2.27 -10.69 -0.64
N MET A 103 -1.32 -10.67 0.29
CA MET A 103 -0.91 -9.41 0.93
C MET A 103 -0.34 -8.41 -0.08
N LEU A 104 0.45 -8.85 -1.05
CA LEU A 104 0.95 -7.99 -2.13
C LEU A 104 -0.18 -7.44 -3.01
N ASP A 105 -1.21 -8.24 -3.30
CA ASP A 105 -2.39 -7.77 -4.03
C ASP A 105 -3.08 -6.64 -3.26
N TYR A 106 -3.32 -6.82 -1.95
CA TYR A 106 -3.91 -5.77 -1.12
C TYR A 106 -3.01 -4.55 -0.90
N VAL A 107 -1.68 -4.69 -0.99
CA VAL A 107 -0.78 -3.51 -1.03
C VAL A 107 -1.09 -2.67 -2.27
N MET A 108 -1.29 -3.31 -3.42
CA MET A 108 -1.62 -2.58 -4.66
C MET A 108 -3.01 -1.94 -4.59
N GLU A 109 -4.00 -2.65 -4.05
CA GLU A 109 -5.38 -2.18 -3.97
C GLU A 109 -5.60 -1.10 -2.90
N LEU A 110 -4.95 -1.21 -1.73
CA LEU A 110 -5.29 -0.39 -0.56
C LEU A 110 -4.27 0.69 -0.21
N MET A 111 -2.99 0.54 -0.58
CA MET A 111 -1.97 1.49 -0.16
C MET A 111 -1.94 2.75 -1.05
N PRO A 112 -1.57 3.91 -0.47
CA PRO A 112 -1.52 5.16 -1.22
C PRO A 112 -0.43 5.13 -2.28
N SER A 113 -0.77 5.64 -3.46
CA SER A 113 0.20 6.07 -4.46
C SER A 113 0.78 7.44 -4.07
N PRO A 114 1.89 7.89 -4.70
CA PRO A 114 2.40 9.24 -4.47
C PRO A 114 1.38 10.35 -4.76
N LEU A 115 0.39 10.09 -5.62
CA LEU A 115 -0.67 11.04 -5.98
C LEU A 115 -1.79 11.12 -4.93
N ASP A 116 -1.93 10.09 -4.09
CA ASP A 116 -2.92 10.04 -3.02
C ASP A 116 -2.45 10.80 -1.77
N MET A 117 -1.19 11.24 -1.74
CA MET A 117 -0.59 11.94 -0.60
C MET A 117 -0.57 13.45 -0.83
N ASP A 118 -0.64 14.21 0.27
CA ASP A 118 -0.46 15.65 0.24
C ASP A 118 0.90 16.05 -0.36
N ASN A 119 0.91 17.22 -1.02
CA ASN A 119 2.14 17.82 -1.53
C ASN A 119 3.19 17.97 -0.41
N ILE A 120 4.44 17.65 -0.72
CA ILE A 120 5.51 17.83 0.26
C ILE A 120 5.71 19.33 0.50
N LYS A 121 5.77 19.72 1.77
CA LYS A 121 6.02 21.10 2.18
C LYS A 121 7.49 21.27 2.55
N GLY A 122 8.06 22.40 2.17
CA GLY A 122 9.41 22.81 2.51
C GLY A 122 9.47 24.31 2.79
N THR A 123 10.63 24.77 3.23
CA THR A 123 10.90 26.19 3.47
C THR A 123 11.83 26.72 2.41
N ASP A 124 11.47 27.84 1.80
CA ASP A 124 12.33 28.54 0.87
C ASP A 124 13.53 29.16 1.64
N PRO A 125 14.78 28.93 1.19
CA PRO A 125 15.96 29.35 1.92
C PRO A 125 16.22 30.86 1.91
N ASP A 126 15.68 31.58 0.93
CA ASP A 126 15.94 33.01 0.74
C ASP A 126 14.84 33.86 1.38
N THR A 127 13.61 33.35 1.39
CA THR A 127 12.43 34.08 1.86
C THR A 127 11.83 33.56 3.17
N GLU A 128 12.25 32.38 3.64
CA GLU A 128 11.67 31.65 4.78
C GLU A 128 10.18 31.27 4.60
N GLU A 129 9.62 31.46 3.42
CA GLU A 129 8.22 31.13 3.13
C GLU A 129 8.02 29.62 2.96
N THR A 130 6.81 29.15 3.28
CA THR A 130 6.44 27.75 3.05
C THR A 130 6.11 27.53 1.58
N ILE A 131 6.88 26.66 0.93
CA ILE A 131 6.63 26.21 -0.44
C ILE A 131 6.12 24.77 -0.43
N SER A 132 5.38 24.40 -1.47
CA SER A 132 4.95 23.02 -1.69
C SER A 132 5.46 22.49 -3.03
N ARG A 133 5.65 21.17 -3.12
CA ARG A 133 6.01 20.48 -4.36
C ARG A 133 5.02 19.37 -4.63
N LYS A 134 4.42 19.41 -5.81
CA LYS A 134 3.48 18.39 -6.27
C LYS A 134 4.23 17.17 -6.80
N PRO A 135 3.69 15.95 -6.63
CA PRO A 135 4.24 14.72 -7.18
C PRO A 135 4.06 14.63 -8.71
N ASP A 136 4.63 15.60 -9.43
CA ASP A 136 4.58 15.74 -10.88
C ASP A 136 6.00 15.80 -11.45
N ALA A 137 6.24 15.14 -12.58
CA ALA A 137 7.53 15.11 -13.26
C ALA A 137 7.92 16.45 -13.91
N SER A 138 6.95 17.35 -14.14
CA SER A 138 7.14 18.70 -14.69
C SER A 138 7.50 19.75 -13.65
N GLU A 139 7.30 19.47 -12.36
CA GLU A 139 7.70 20.35 -11.26
C GLU A 139 9.23 20.43 -11.10
N PRO A 140 9.78 21.47 -10.44
CA PRO A 140 11.20 21.53 -10.13
C PRO A 140 11.62 20.33 -9.27
N PHE A 141 12.77 19.72 -9.59
CA PHE A 141 13.25 18.54 -8.88
C PHE A 141 13.45 18.80 -7.37
N ALA A 142 12.81 17.98 -6.54
CA ALA A 142 13.02 17.97 -5.09
C ALA A 142 13.07 16.52 -4.58
N ALA A 143 14.09 16.22 -3.77
CA ALA A 143 14.31 14.90 -3.20
C ALA A 143 14.92 14.96 -1.80
N LEU A 144 14.67 13.92 -1.00
CA LEU A 144 15.27 13.74 0.32
C LEU A 144 16.19 12.53 0.32
N ALA A 145 17.48 12.75 0.61
CA ALA A 145 18.43 11.68 0.85
C ALA A 145 18.18 11.04 2.22
N PHE A 146 17.95 9.73 2.25
CA PHE A 146 17.58 9.01 3.48
C PHE A 146 18.59 7.91 3.87
N LYS A 147 19.42 7.44 2.95
CA LYS A 147 20.44 6.43 3.25
C LYS A 147 21.71 6.65 2.43
N ILE A 148 22.86 6.55 3.09
CA ILE A 148 24.17 6.51 2.45
C ILE A 148 24.75 5.11 2.68
N ALA A 149 25.21 4.48 1.61
CA ALA A 149 25.91 3.20 1.64
C ALA A 149 27.20 3.32 0.83
N THR A 150 28.23 2.59 1.23
CA THR A 150 29.50 2.53 0.48
C THR A 150 29.62 1.14 -0.12
N ASP A 151 29.76 1.09 -1.43
CA ASP A 151 30.00 -0.12 -2.21
C ASP A 151 31.47 -0.15 -2.69
N PRO A 152 32.17 -1.29 -2.60
CA PRO A 152 33.57 -1.40 -3.01
C PRO A 152 33.84 -1.15 -4.49
N PHE A 153 32.87 -1.34 -5.38
CA PHE A 153 33.02 -1.24 -6.83
C PHE A 153 32.56 0.11 -7.37
N VAL A 154 31.46 0.64 -6.86
CA VAL A 154 30.85 1.90 -7.35
C VAL A 154 31.01 3.08 -6.40
N GLY A 155 31.62 2.88 -5.22
CA GLY A 155 31.88 3.94 -4.25
C GLY A 155 30.65 4.30 -3.42
N ARG A 156 30.45 5.59 -3.15
CA ARG A 156 29.40 6.06 -2.23
C ARG A 156 28.04 6.19 -2.94
N LEU A 157 27.09 5.35 -2.57
CA LEU A 157 25.70 5.40 -3.00
C LEU A 157 24.86 6.25 -2.04
N CYS A 158 24.11 7.20 -2.59
CA CYS A 158 23.16 8.02 -1.85
C CYS A 158 21.75 7.66 -2.32
N PHE A 159 20.98 6.97 -1.48
CA PHE A 159 19.58 6.68 -1.74
C PHE A 159 18.74 7.89 -1.33
N PHE A 160 17.86 8.30 -2.23
CA PHE A 160 16.95 9.40 -2.04
C PHE A 160 15.55 9.05 -2.53
N ARG A 161 14.55 9.71 -1.94
CA ARG A 161 13.18 9.70 -2.45
C ARG A 161 12.95 10.98 -3.23
N ALA A 162 12.65 10.86 -4.51
CA ALA A 162 12.15 11.98 -5.31
C ALA A 162 10.68 12.26 -4.95
N TYR A 163 10.35 13.52 -4.71
CA TYR A 163 8.99 13.98 -4.45
C TYR A 163 8.39 14.74 -5.61
N SER A 164 9.21 15.32 -6.49
CA SER A 164 8.78 16.11 -7.64
C SER A 164 9.90 16.22 -8.66
N GLY A 165 9.53 16.51 -9.90
CA GLY A 165 10.43 16.72 -11.02
C GLY A 165 11.16 15.47 -11.49
N ARG A 166 12.17 15.71 -12.32
CA ARG A 166 13.00 14.67 -12.93
C ARG A 166 14.47 14.97 -12.72
N LEU A 167 15.26 13.91 -12.56
CA LEU A 167 16.70 13.99 -12.42
C LEU A 167 17.39 13.20 -13.52
N ASP A 168 18.01 13.90 -14.48
CA ASP A 168 18.75 13.27 -15.56
C ASP A 168 20.22 13.09 -15.20
N ALA A 169 20.84 12.02 -15.71
CA ALA A 169 22.26 11.75 -15.52
C ALA A 169 23.12 12.88 -16.11
N GLY A 170 24.21 13.25 -15.43
CA GLY A 170 25.08 14.35 -15.80
C GLY A 170 24.60 15.74 -15.35
N SER A 171 23.38 15.86 -14.83
CA SER A 171 22.83 17.12 -14.33
C SER A 171 23.45 17.55 -12.99
N TYR A 172 23.13 18.77 -12.56
CA TYR A 172 23.57 19.31 -11.27
C TYR A 172 22.36 19.56 -10.38
N VAL A 173 22.45 19.13 -9.13
CA VAL A 173 21.46 19.43 -8.08
C VAL A 173 22.09 20.29 -7.00
N PHE A 174 21.28 21.09 -6.34
CA PHE A 174 21.73 21.91 -5.22
C PHE A 174 21.40 21.24 -3.90
N ASN A 175 22.41 21.00 -3.07
CA ASN A 175 22.24 20.42 -1.75
C ASN A 175 22.05 21.54 -0.72
N MET A 176 20.81 21.71 -0.26
CA MET A 176 20.43 22.76 0.69
C MET A 176 21.22 22.73 2.00
N ARG A 177 21.65 21.55 2.48
CA ARG A 177 22.38 21.41 3.75
C ARG A 177 23.85 21.81 3.64
N THR A 178 24.49 21.51 2.51
CA THR A 178 25.92 21.84 2.29
C THR A 178 26.13 23.11 1.49
N GLN A 179 25.05 23.67 0.92
CA GLN A 179 25.03 24.81 0.00
C GLN A 179 25.97 24.60 -1.21
N LYS A 180 26.09 23.35 -1.67
CA LYS A 180 26.95 22.97 -2.80
C LYS A 180 26.13 22.38 -3.93
N LYS A 181 26.60 22.62 -5.16
CA LYS A 181 26.13 21.91 -6.35
C LYS A 181 26.80 20.54 -6.40
N GLU A 182 25.99 19.49 -6.45
CA GLU A 182 26.43 18.11 -6.63
C GLU A 182 26.11 17.69 -8.07
N ARG A 183 27.07 17.05 -8.74
CA ARG A 183 26.85 16.50 -10.08
C ARG A 183 26.33 15.08 -9.96
N ILE A 184 25.27 14.76 -10.69
CA ILE A 184 24.73 13.41 -10.77
C ILE A 184 25.53 12.63 -11.81
N SER A 185 26.18 11.56 -11.36
CA SER A 185 26.92 10.60 -12.19
C SER A 185 26.01 9.47 -12.64
#